data_AF-A0A0S4FP88-F1
#
_entry.id   AF-A0A0S4FP88-F1
#
_cell.length_a   1.000
_cell.length_b   1.000
_cell.length_c   1.000
_cell.angle_alpha   90.00
_cell.angle_beta   90.00
_cell.angle_gamma   90.00
#
_symmetry.space_group_name_H-M   'P 1'
#
loop_
_entity.id
_entity.type
_entity.pdbx_description
1 polymer ?
#
loop_
_entity_poly.entity_id
_entity_poly.type
_entity_poly.pdbx_seq_one_letter_code
_entity_poly.pdbx_strand_id
1 'polypeptide(L)'
;MGYYINPGVTPLSGINFTSLKAAGITDVYIRVSNDNYLPVLTEAQTRADEVGIRTHAWVFPGFNHASQVAQMKIGVHLDVETYDMPSYLSQIKAMREETKGVTFSLCVKPEGWDGDQYYYMIAPYCDYIVPMLYIGDYDHGITGLRNWARTYSIIYPRKIVAGLQTYQSYQNTTPVMESTVLSEIKAVQPSTRGVILFRYGLSNFN
;
A
#
# COMPACT_ATOMS: atom_id res chain seq x y z
N MET A 1 1.94 -9.75 4.83
CA MET A 1 2.03 -9.25 3.44
C MET A 1 0.69 -8.63 3.08
N GLY A 2 0.71 -7.53 2.33
CA GLY A 2 -0.47 -6.79 1.93
C GLY A 2 -0.81 -6.97 0.45
N TYR A 3 -2.04 -6.68 0.07
CA TYR A 3 -2.46 -6.62 -1.33
C TYR A 3 -3.36 -5.42 -1.61
N TYR A 4 -3.08 -4.66 -2.67
CA TYR A 4 -4.01 -3.65 -3.18
C TYR A 4 -5.13 -4.30 -3.99
N ILE A 5 -6.36 -3.93 -3.68
CA ILE A 5 -7.58 -4.39 -4.36
C ILE A 5 -8.35 -3.16 -4.83
N ASN A 6 -8.67 -3.12 -6.12
CA ASN A 6 -9.54 -2.10 -6.70
C ASN A 6 -10.89 -2.75 -7.07
N PRO A 7 -11.95 -2.59 -6.25
CA PRO A 7 -13.26 -3.17 -6.51
C PRO A 7 -13.89 -2.76 -7.85
N GLY A 8 -13.50 -1.60 -8.41
CA GLY A 8 -13.95 -1.16 -9.73
C GLY A 8 -13.31 -1.91 -10.89
N VAL A 9 -12.28 -2.72 -10.65
CA VAL A 9 -11.59 -3.56 -11.64
C VAL A 9 -11.82 -5.04 -11.34
N THR A 10 -11.70 -5.43 -10.07
CA THR A 10 -12.00 -6.78 -9.62
C THR A 10 -13.04 -6.71 -8.51
N PRO A 11 -14.32 -7.01 -8.80
CA PRO A 11 -15.39 -6.96 -7.81
C PRO A 11 -15.03 -7.83 -6.61
N LEU A 12 -15.36 -7.34 -5.40
CA LEU A 12 -15.07 -8.07 -4.18
C LEU A 12 -15.62 -9.50 -4.28
N SER A 13 -16.85 -9.70 -4.75
CA SER A 13 -17.48 -11.01 -4.92
C SER A 13 -16.65 -12.04 -5.72
N GLY A 14 -15.75 -11.59 -6.60
CA GLY A 14 -14.82 -12.43 -7.37
C GLY A 14 -13.50 -12.76 -6.66
N ILE A 15 -13.28 -12.26 -5.45
CA ILE A 15 -12.04 -12.42 -4.69
C ILE A 15 -12.18 -13.56 -3.68
N ASN A 16 -11.26 -14.51 -3.69
CA ASN A 16 -11.21 -15.58 -2.70
C ASN A 16 -10.25 -15.19 -1.55
N PHE A 17 -10.83 -14.69 -0.46
CA PHE A 17 -10.07 -14.27 0.73
C PHE A 17 -9.38 -15.44 1.44
N THR A 18 -9.93 -16.65 1.38
CA THR A 18 -9.29 -17.87 1.91
C THR A 18 -8.01 -18.19 1.14
N SER A 19 -8.02 -18.07 -0.19
CA SER A 19 -6.82 -18.23 -1.01
C SER A 19 -5.78 -17.16 -0.68
N LEU A 20 -6.18 -15.90 -0.55
CA LEU A 20 -5.27 -14.82 -0.11
C LEU A 20 -4.62 -15.15 1.25
N LYS A 21 -5.41 -15.64 2.22
CA LYS A 21 -4.91 -16.04 3.53
C LYS A 21 -3.90 -17.19 3.43
N ALA A 22 -4.20 -18.21 2.61
CA ALA A 22 -3.31 -19.33 2.36
C ALA A 22 -1.98 -18.90 1.71
N ALA A 23 -2.01 -17.87 0.86
CA ALA A 23 -0.83 -17.23 0.26
C ALA A 23 -0.02 -16.37 1.25
N GLY A 24 -0.42 -16.29 2.52
CA GLY A 24 0.26 -15.49 3.54
C GLY A 24 -0.10 -14.00 3.52
N ILE A 25 -1.18 -13.61 2.84
CA ILE A 25 -1.73 -12.26 2.92
C ILE A 25 -2.35 -12.06 4.31
N THR A 26 -1.98 -10.94 4.93
CA THR A 26 -2.41 -10.53 6.26
C THR A 26 -3.22 -9.24 6.24
N ASP A 27 -3.11 -8.48 5.16
CA ASP A 27 -3.68 -7.15 5.01
C ASP A 27 -4.22 -6.96 3.59
N VAL A 28 -5.39 -6.35 3.45
CA VAL A 28 -5.93 -5.91 2.16
C VAL A 28 -6.18 -4.41 2.17
N TYR A 29 -5.84 -3.77 1.06
CA TYR A 29 -5.93 -2.32 0.87
C TYR A 29 -6.98 -2.06 -0.20
N ILE A 30 -8.19 -1.73 0.24
CA ILE A 30 -9.39 -1.67 -0.60
C ILE A 30 -9.59 -0.25 -1.12
N ARG A 31 -9.54 -0.07 -2.44
CA ARG A 31 -9.75 1.24 -3.06
C ARG A 31 -11.16 1.72 -2.82
N VAL A 32 -11.30 2.91 -2.25
CA VAL A 32 -12.59 3.59 -2.05
C VAL A 32 -12.51 5.09 -2.33
N SER A 33 -13.67 5.71 -2.56
CA SER A 33 -13.87 7.15 -2.69
C SER A 33 -14.83 7.66 -1.62
N ASN A 34 -15.03 8.97 -1.55
CA ASN A 34 -16.02 9.56 -0.63
C ASN A 34 -17.44 9.02 -0.84
N ASP A 35 -17.78 8.65 -2.07
CA ASP A 35 -19.14 8.24 -2.43
C ASP A 35 -19.45 6.78 -2.09
N ASN A 36 -18.43 5.92 -1.96
CA ASN A 36 -18.63 4.46 -1.86
C ASN A 36 -17.95 3.80 -0.66
N TYR A 37 -17.19 4.53 0.16
CA TYR A 37 -16.37 3.93 1.22
C TYR A 37 -17.18 3.02 2.15
N LEU A 38 -18.35 3.47 2.60
CA LEU A 38 -19.12 2.75 3.62
C LEU A 38 -19.58 1.37 3.14
N PRO A 39 -20.37 1.24 2.05
CA PRO A 39 -20.81 -0.09 1.59
C PRO A 39 -19.63 -0.99 1.17
N VAL A 40 -18.62 -0.44 0.49
CA VAL A 40 -17.47 -1.23 -0.01
C VAL A 40 -16.60 -1.75 1.12
N LEU A 41 -16.26 -0.91 2.11
CA LEU A 41 -15.45 -1.32 3.25
C LEU A 41 -16.20 -2.28 4.16
N THR A 42 -17.51 -2.13 4.32
CA THR A 42 -18.33 -3.05 5.13
C THR A 42 -18.32 -4.46 4.53
N GLU A 43 -18.52 -4.57 3.20
CA GLU A 43 -18.45 -5.87 2.52
C GLU A 43 -17.04 -6.48 2.62
N ALA A 44 -16.01 -5.68 2.34
CA ALA A 44 -14.63 -6.16 2.37
C ALA A 44 -14.20 -6.60 3.77
N GLN A 45 -14.52 -5.82 4.80
CA GLN A 45 -14.20 -6.13 6.20
C GLN A 45 -14.89 -7.42 6.63
N THR A 46 -16.19 -7.58 6.36
CA THR A 46 -16.94 -8.80 6.72
C THR A 46 -16.22 -10.05 6.20
N ARG A 47 -15.80 -10.04 4.94
CA ARG A 47 -15.17 -11.19 4.28
C ARG A 47 -13.71 -11.39 4.65
N ALA A 48 -12.98 -10.31 4.93
CA ALA A 48 -11.61 -10.37 5.41
C ALA A 48 -11.54 -10.90 6.85
N ASP A 49 -12.48 -10.48 7.71
CA ASP A 49 -12.54 -10.88 9.12
C ASP A 49 -12.82 -12.39 9.25
N GLU A 50 -13.65 -12.97 8.37
CA GLU A 50 -13.93 -14.42 8.31
C GLU A 50 -12.66 -15.29 8.20
N VAL A 51 -11.60 -14.75 7.59
CA VAL A 51 -10.31 -15.46 7.40
C VAL A 51 -9.16 -14.82 8.19
N GLY A 52 -9.45 -13.83 9.04
CA GLY A 52 -8.45 -13.13 9.84
C GLY A 52 -7.44 -12.35 9.01
N ILE A 53 -7.90 -11.62 7.99
CA ILE A 53 -7.14 -10.63 7.23
C ILE A 53 -7.58 -9.23 7.68
N ARG A 54 -6.64 -8.30 7.86
CA ARG A 54 -6.95 -6.92 8.24
C ARG A 54 -7.34 -6.09 7.02
N THR A 55 -8.34 -5.24 7.16
CA THR A 55 -8.78 -4.32 6.11
C THR A 55 -8.21 -2.92 6.34
N HIS A 56 -7.75 -2.31 5.25
CA HIS A 56 -7.34 -0.90 5.18
C HIS A 56 -8.06 -0.22 4.02
N ALA A 57 -8.55 1.00 4.23
CA ALA A 57 -9.08 1.84 3.17
C ALA A 57 -7.93 2.45 2.38
N TRP A 58 -7.83 2.12 1.09
CA TRP A 58 -6.92 2.76 0.15
C TRP A 58 -7.63 3.95 -0.50
N VAL A 59 -7.14 5.15 -0.22
CA VAL A 59 -7.77 6.42 -0.56
C VAL A 59 -6.77 7.38 -1.18
N PHE A 60 -7.28 8.41 -1.87
CA PHE A 60 -6.46 9.48 -2.48
C PHE A 60 -6.68 10.82 -1.75
N PRO A 61 -5.83 11.82 -2.00
CA PRO A 61 -6.05 13.19 -1.50
C PRO A 61 -7.47 13.69 -1.77
N GLY A 62 -8.03 14.44 -0.81
CA GLY A 62 -9.44 14.86 -0.81
C GLY A 62 -10.44 13.87 -0.17
N PHE A 63 -9.99 12.70 0.30
CA PHE A 63 -10.84 11.82 1.10
C PHE A 63 -11.18 12.45 2.47
N ASN A 64 -12.46 12.54 2.82
CA ASN A 64 -12.95 13.27 4.00
C ASN A 64 -13.70 12.40 5.02
N HIS A 65 -13.55 11.07 4.95
CA HIS A 65 -14.19 10.11 5.85
C HIS A 65 -13.20 9.31 6.73
N ALA A 66 -11.97 9.80 6.94
CA ALA A 66 -10.93 9.03 7.63
C ALA A 66 -11.31 8.70 9.09
N SER A 67 -11.99 9.62 9.78
CA SER A 67 -12.51 9.40 11.14
C SER A 67 -13.57 8.29 11.18
N GLN A 68 -14.51 8.29 10.23
CA GLN A 68 -15.54 7.26 10.11
C GLN A 68 -14.91 5.88 9.83
N VAL A 69 -13.94 5.83 8.92
CA VAL A 69 -13.17 4.59 8.65
C VAL A 69 -12.45 4.08 9.91
N ALA A 70 -11.83 4.98 10.68
CA ALA A 70 -11.17 4.62 11.93
C ALA A 70 -12.15 4.10 13.00
N GLN A 71 -13.38 4.63 13.05
CA GLN A 71 -14.44 4.13 13.94
C GLN A 71 -14.86 2.69 13.59
N MET A 72 -14.79 2.31 12.32
CA MET A 72 -14.98 0.92 11.85
C MET A 72 -13.82 -0.01 12.21
N LYS A 73 -12.76 0.50 12.88
CA LYS A 73 -11.50 -0.22 13.18
C LYS A 73 -10.73 -0.64 11.93
N ILE A 74 -10.95 0.06 10.83
CA ILE A 74 -10.24 -0.12 9.56
C ILE A 74 -9.07 0.87 9.50
N GLY A 75 -7.91 0.40 9.05
CA GLY A 75 -6.76 1.28 8.83
C GLY A 75 -6.95 2.20 7.63
N VAL A 76 -6.22 3.31 7.54
CA VAL A 76 -6.26 4.21 6.40
C VAL A 76 -4.91 4.23 5.70
N HIS A 77 -4.92 4.08 4.40
CA HIS A 77 -3.78 4.08 3.53
C HIS A 77 -3.97 5.15 2.45
N LEU A 78 -3.36 6.31 2.66
CA LEU A 78 -3.47 7.45 1.77
C LEU A 78 -2.39 7.35 0.68
N ASP A 79 -2.83 7.33 -0.57
CA ASP A 79 -1.98 7.22 -1.74
C ASP A 79 -1.67 8.60 -2.32
N VAL A 80 -0.44 9.07 -2.10
CA VAL A 80 0.00 10.43 -2.46
C VAL A 80 1.01 10.34 -3.61
N GLU A 81 0.49 10.11 -4.82
CA GLU A 81 1.25 10.01 -6.08
C GLU A 81 1.67 11.40 -6.62
N THR A 82 2.48 12.16 -5.87
CA THR A 82 2.86 13.54 -6.21
C THR A 82 4.37 13.76 -6.20
N TYR A 83 4.86 14.83 -6.84
CA TYR A 83 6.21 15.39 -6.66
C TYR A 83 6.23 16.61 -5.74
N ASP A 84 5.06 17.03 -5.23
CA ASP A 84 4.89 18.15 -4.30
C ASP A 84 4.25 17.63 -3.01
N MET A 85 4.97 16.77 -2.27
CA MET A 85 4.54 16.25 -0.97
C MET A 85 4.20 17.36 0.05
N PRO A 86 4.94 18.49 0.12
CA PRO A 86 4.63 19.58 1.04
C PRO A 86 3.21 20.13 0.90
N SER A 87 2.64 20.19 -0.31
CA SER A 87 1.27 20.66 -0.54
C SER A 87 0.19 19.84 0.19
N TYR A 88 0.47 18.57 0.50
CA TYR A 88 -0.46 17.66 1.19
C TYR A 88 -0.24 17.57 2.71
N LEU A 89 0.78 18.26 3.26
CA LEU A 89 1.17 18.12 4.66
C LEU A 89 0.03 18.47 5.64
N SER A 90 -0.78 19.50 5.32
CA SER A 90 -1.94 19.87 6.12
C SER A 90 -2.99 18.76 6.16
N GLN A 91 -3.28 18.13 5.01
CA GLN A 91 -4.21 16.99 4.95
C GLN A 91 -3.65 15.79 5.71
N ILE A 92 -2.38 15.45 5.52
CA ILE A 92 -1.72 14.31 6.20
C ILE A 92 -1.80 14.45 7.72
N LYS A 93 -1.54 15.67 8.25
CA LYS A 93 -1.67 15.97 9.68
C LYS A 93 -3.10 15.80 10.17
N ALA A 94 -4.09 16.32 9.44
CA ALA A 94 -5.50 16.16 9.79
C ALA A 94 -5.91 14.68 9.81
N MET A 95 -5.56 13.92 8.77
CA MET A 95 -5.87 12.50 8.70
C MET A 95 -5.19 11.69 9.81
N ARG A 96 -3.95 12.04 10.20
CA ARG A 96 -3.28 11.41 11.35
C ARG A 96 -4.05 11.58 12.65
N GLU A 97 -4.65 12.76 12.85
CA GLU A 97 -5.48 13.03 14.02
C GLU A 97 -6.81 12.26 13.98
N GLU A 98 -7.45 12.22 12.81
CA GLU A 98 -8.71 11.52 12.57
C GLU A 98 -8.58 9.99 12.69
N THR A 99 -7.40 9.46 12.39
CA THR A 99 -7.11 8.01 12.36
C THR A 99 -6.45 7.49 13.64
N LYS A 100 -6.47 8.28 14.73
CA LYS A 100 -5.95 7.83 16.02
C LYS A 100 -6.62 6.52 16.46
N GLY A 101 -5.78 5.53 16.78
CA GLY A 101 -6.21 4.20 17.24
C GLY A 101 -6.29 3.14 16.15
N VAL A 102 -6.10 3.50 14.88
CA VAL A 102 -5.90 2.56 13.76
C VAL A 102 -4.58 2.85 13.05
N THR A 103 -4.17 1.98 12.12
CA THR A 103 -2.98 2.23 11.29
C THR A 103 -3.27 3.35 10.30
N PHE A 104 -2.35 4.31 10.20
CA PHE A 104 -2.33 5.29 9.13
C PHE A 104 -1.01 5.20 8.37
N SER A 105 -1.10 4.93 7.07
CA SER A 105 0.07 4.75 6.20
C SER A 105 -0.04 5.58 4.93
N LEU A 106 1.11 5.89 4.34
CA LEU A 106 1.21 6.73 3.14
C LEU A 106 1.86 5.93 2.01
N CYS A 107 1.16 5.75 0.88
CA CYS A 107 1.80 5.35 -0.38
C CYS A 107 2.43 6.57 -1.01
N VAL A 108 3.68 6.46 -1.44
CA VAL A 108 4.44 7.59 -1.95
C VAL A 108 5.37 7.15 -3.08
N LYS A 109 5.66 8.05 -4.01
CA LYS A 109 6.77 7.87 -4.96
C LYS A 109 8.09 7.67 -4.21
N PRO A 110 9.06 6.91 -4.73
CA PRO A 110 10.27 6.55 -4.00
C PRO A 110 11.28 7.72 -3.91
N GLU A 111 11.53 8.23 -2.69
CA GLU A 111 12.44 9.38 -2.44
C GLU A 111 13.88 9.09 -2.89
N GLY A 112 14.47 9.99 -3.68
CA GLY A 112 15.82 9.85 -4.24
C GLY A 112 15.94 8.86 -5.40
N TRP A 113 15.00 7.92 -5.53
CA TRP A 113 14.87 7.04 -6.69
C TRP A 113 14.09 7.76 -7.81
N ASP A 114 12.94 8.35 -7.49
CA ASP A 114 12.07 9.12 -8.40
C ASP A 114 11.97 10.58 -7.91
N GLY A 115 13.10 11.24 -7.73
CA GLY A 115 13.17 12.64 -7.27
C GLY A 115 12.96 12.83 -5.77
N ASP A 116 12.92 14.09 -5.32
CA ASP A 116 12.73 14.45 -3.92
C ASP A 116 11.25 14.36 -3.55
N GLN A 117 10.97 13.65 -2.46
CA GLN A 117 9.61 13.32 -1.99
C GLN A 117 9.37 13.76 -0.55
N TYR A 118 10.38 14.39 0.09
CA TYR A 118 10.29 15.00 1.42
C TYR A 118 9.77 14.06 2.52
N TYR A 119 10.23 12.81 2.57
CA TYR A 119 9.73 11.82 3.54
C TYR A 119 9.92 12.29 4.98
N TYR A 120 10.96 13.08 5.25
CA TYR A 120 11.21 13.64 6.58
C TYR A 120 10.06 14.51 7.09
N MET A 121 9.30 15.16 6.20
CA MET A 121 8.15 16.00 6.59
C MET A 121 6.94 15.15 7.01
N ILE A 122 6.75 13.98 6.39
CA ILE A 122 5.57 13.14 6.58
C ILE A 122 5.80 12.00 7.59
N ALA A 123 7.06 11.60 7.81
CA ALA A 123 7.43 10.50 8.70
C ALA A 123 6.87 10.63 10.14
N PRO A 124 6.78 11.83 10.76
CA PRO A 124 6.18 11.98 12.08
C PRO A 124 4.66 11.75 12.10
N TYR A 125 3.99 11.81 10.96
CA TYR A 125 2.53 11.85 10.85
C TYR A 125 1.94 10.56 10.27
N CYS A 126 2.71 9.50 10.14
CA CYS A 126 2.22 8.18 9.72
C CYS A 126 2.90 7.06 10.51
N ASP A 127 2.23 5.91 10.60
CA ASP A 127 2.80 4.69 11.16
C ASP A 127 3.79 4.08 10.18
N TYR A 128 3.41 4.03 8.90
CA TYR A 128 4.23 3.47 7.82
C TYR A 128 4.31 4.38 6.59
N ILE A 129 5.50 4.41 5.99
CA ILE A 129 5.75 4.94 4.65
C ILE A 129 5.87 3.76 3.71
N VAL A 130 5.10 3.81 2.62
CA VAL A 130 5.04 2.78 1.59
C VAL A 130 5.59 3.34 0.29
N PRO A 131 6.92 3.32 0.08
CA PRO A 131 7.48 3.71 -1.20
C PRO A 131 7.05 2.71 -2.29
N MET A 132 6.63 3.25 -3.43
CA MET A 132 6.35 2.50 -4.65
C MET A 132 7.68 2.05 -5.26
N LEU A 133 8.18 0.87 -4.89
CA LEU A 133 9.46 0.35 -5.39
C LEU A 133 9.23 -0.46 -6.67
N TYR A 134 8.64 0.19 -7.66
CA TYR A 134 8.14 -0.42 -8.90
C TYR A 134 9.25 -0.51 -9.95
N ILE A 135 9.97 -1.63 -9.97
CA ILE A 135 11.12 -1.87 -10.85
C ILE A 135 10.84 -1.53 -12.32
N GLY A 136 9.69 -1.94 -12.85
CA GLY A 136 9.36 -1.76 -14.25
C GLY A 136 8.88 -0.36 -14.61
N ASP A 137 8.49 0.45 -13.61
CA ASP A 137 8.12 1.85 -13.80
C ASP A 137 9.31 2.80 -13.63
N TYR A 138 10.37 2.37 -12.94
CA TYR A 138 11.49 3.25 -12.61
C TYR A 138 12.85 2.84 -13.22
N ASP A 139 12.93 1.75 -13.99
CA ASP A 139 14.16 1.23 -14.63
C ASP A 139 15.30 0.89 -13.65
N HIS A 140 14.99 0.12 -12.59
CA HIS A 140 16.01 -0.45 -11.70
C HIS A 140 15.89 -1.95 -11.57
N GLY A 141 17.01 -2.65 -11.39
CA GLY A 141 17.01 -4.07 -11.06
C GLY A 141 16.82 -4.37 -9.57
N ILE A 142 16.73 -5.67 -9.25
CA ILE A 142 16.59 -6.20 -7.87
C ILE A 142 17.68 -5.71 -6.89
N THR A 143 18.89 -5.43 -7.38
CA THR A 143 19.97 -4.84 -6.56
C THR A 143 19.63 -3.41 -6.12
N GLY A 144 19.07 -2.60 -7.03
CA GLY A 144 18.62 -1.24 -6.73
C GLY A 144 17.48 -1.25 -5.72
N LEU A 145 16.49 -2.12 -5.94
CA LEU A 145 15.37 -2.37 -5.02
C LEU A 145 15.87 -2.68 -3.60
N ARG A 146 16.78 -3.65 -3.44
CA ARG A 146 17.36 -4.03 -2.15
C ARG A 146 18.09 -2.88 -1.48
N ASN A 147 18.90 -2.15 -2.24
CA ASN A 147 19.72 -1.06 -1.71
C ASN A 147 18.85 0.10 -1.21
N TRP A 148 17.84 0.51 -1.98
CA TRP A 148 16.92 1.57 -1.56
C TRP A 148 16.09 1.17 -0.35
N ALA A 149 15.53 -0.04 -0.32
CA ALA A 149 14.82 -0.55 0.85
C ALA A 149 15.70 -0.50 2.12
N ARG A 150 16.98 -0.87 2.00
CA ARG A 150 17.96 -0.76 3.10
C ARG A 150 18.21 0.70 3.49
N THR A 151 18.45 1.59 2.54
CA THR A 151 18.66 3.02 2.80
C THR A 151 17.48 3.62 3.55
N TYR A 152 16.26 3.42 3.08
CA TYR A 152 15.06 3.92 3.76
C TYR A 152 14.92 3.35 5.17
N SER A 153 15.25 2.07 5.38
CA SER A 153 15.19 1.47 6.72
C SER A 153 16.18 2.03 7.73
N ILE A 154 17.31 2.57 7.26
CA ILE A 154 18.31 3.24 8.09
C ILE A 154 17.82 4.65 8.47
N ILE A 155 17.26 5.38 7.50
CA ILE A 155 16.80 6.75 7.70
C ILE A 155 15.49 6.78 8.51
N TYR A 156 14.57 5.85 8.23
CA TYR A 156 13.24 5.75 8.82
C TYR A 156 13.05 4.38 9.50
N PRO A 157 13.76 4.13 10.62
CA PRO A 157 13.76 2.83 11.26
C PRO A 157 12.34 2.41 11.63
N ARG A 158 12.00 1.16 11.26
CA ARG A 158 10.70 0.52 11.53
C ARG A 158 9.48 1.18 10.88
N LYS A 159 9.63 2.13 9.96
CA LYS A 159 8.51 2.78 9.26
C LYS A 159 8.26 2.26 7.85
N ILE A 160 9.24 1.62 7.22
CA ILE A 160 9.16 1.26 5.81
C ILE A 160 8.40 -0.05 5.59
N VAL A 161 7.41 -0.02 4.69
CA VAL A 161 6.76 -1.20 4.10
C VAL A 161 6.93 -1.08 2.59
N ALA A 162 7.48 -2.06 1.89
CA ALA A 162 7.73 -1.91 0.45
C ALA A 162 6.44 -2.09 -0.37
N GLY A 163 6.11 -1.15 -1.24
CA GLY A 163 5.15 -1.38 -2.32
C GLY A 163 5.86 -2.04 -3.50
N LEU A 164 5.39 -3.21 -3.94
CA LEU A 164 5.96 -3.93 -5.09
C LEU A 164 4.92 -4.12 -6.18
N GLN A 165 5.32 -3.94 -7.44
CA GLN A 165 4.45 -4.18 -8.59
C GLN A 165 4.32 -5.69 -8.88
N THR A 166 3.19 -6.11 -9.43
CA THR A 166 2.93 -7.53 -9.82
C THR A 166 2.75 -7.73 -11.32
N TYR A 167 2.93 -6.67 -12.11
CA TYR A 167 2.85 -6.64 -13.56
C TYR A 167 4.03 -5.86 -14.12
N GLN A 168 4.25 -5.88 -15.44
CA GLN A 168 5.49 -5.38 -16.05
C GLN A 168 5.71 -3.88 -15.88
N SER A 169 4.70 -3.04 -16.14
CA SER A 169 4.76 -1.59 -15.89
C SER A 169 3.38 -0.95 -16.08
N TYR A 170 3.23 0.33 -15.77
CA TYR A 170 2.02 1.10 -16.07
C TYR A 170 1.62 1.02 -17.55
N GLN A 171 2.60 0.99 -18.46
CA GLN A 171 2.37 0.89 -19.91
C GLN A 171 2.15 -0.55 -20.38
N ASN A 172 2.51 -1.55 -19.57
CA ASN A 172 2.37 -2.96 -19.89
C ASN A 172 1.86 -3.75 -18.68
N THR A 173 0.55 -3.97 -18.65
CA THR A 173 -0.15 -4.63 -17.54
C THR A 173 -0.03 -6.15 -17.56
N THR A 174 0.85 -6.73 -18.38
CA THR A 174 1.13 -8.16 -18.38
C THR A 174 1.64 -8.57 -16.99
N PRO A 175 1.02 -9.55 -16.31
CA PRO A 175 1.50 -10.03 -15.01
C PRO A 175 2.95 -10.51 -15.08
N VAL A 176 3.74 -10.21 -14.05
CA VAL A 176 5.07 -10.83 -13.91
C VAL A 176 4.93 -12.25 -13.36
N MET A 177 5.99 -13.05 -13.50
CA MET A 177 6.03 -14.40 -12.93
C MET A 177 6.04 -14.34 -11.40
N GLU A 178 5.40 -15.30 -10.76
CA GLU A 178 5.39 -15.45 -9.30
C GLU A 178 6.83 -15.50 -8.73
N SER A 179 7.74 -16.20 -9.41
CA SER A 179 9.15 -16.29 -9.02
C SER A 179 9.87 -14.94 -9.02
N THR A 180 9.48 -14.02 -9.91
CA THR A 180 9.99 -12.64 -9.94
C THR A 180 9.51 -11.89 -8.69
N VAL A 181 8.20 -11.91 -8.41
CA VAL A 181 7.61 -11.27 -7.23
C VAL A 181 8.22 -11.82 -5.93
N LEU A 182 8.38 -13.14 -5.82
CA LEU A 182 9.02 -13.78 -4.67
C LEU A 182 10.48 -13.36 -4.50
N SER A 183 11.20 -13.15 -5.59
CA SER A 183 12.60 -12.67 -5.54
C SER A 183 12.66 -11.23 -5.03
N GLU A 184 11.76 -10.37 -5.48
CA GLU A 184 11.64 -8.98 -5.01
C GLU A 184 11.23 -8.90 -3.53
N ILE A 185 10.25 -9.71 -3.10
CA ILE A 185 9.87 -9.84 -1.68
C ILE A 185 11.10 -10.21 -0.84
N LYS A 186 11.84 -11.25 -1.22
CA LYS A 186 13.05 -11.69 -0.50
C LYS A 186 14.13 -10.61 -0.46
N ALA A 187 14.23 -9.78 -1.50
CA ALA A 187 15.22 -8.72 -1.58
C ALA A 187 14.96 -7.58 -0.57
N VAL A 188 13.69 -7.24 -0.30
CA VAL A 188 13.33 -6.13 0.59
C VAL A 188 13.01 -6.55 2.02
N GLN A 189 12.52 -7.78 2.22
CA GLN A 189 12.04 -8.28 3.51
C GLN A 189 13.03 -8.09 4.69
N PRO A 190 14.36 -8.24 4.55
CA PRO A 190 15.28 -8.02 5.67
C PRO A 190 15.33 -6.57 6.18
N SER A 191 14.93 -5.61 5.35
CA SER A 191 15.03 -4.17 5.63
C SER A 191 13.68 -3.52 5.91
N THR A 192 12.56 -4.18 5.60
CA THR A 192 11.23 -3.57 5.72
C THR A 192 10.39 -4.26 6.79
N ARG A 193 9.33 -3.57 7.25
CA ARG A 193 8.32 -4.11 8.15
C ARG A 193 7.33 -5.05 7.45
N GLY A 194 7.29 -4.99 6.13
CA GLY A 194 6.40 -5.77 5.31
C GLY A 194 6.51 -5.38 3.85
N VAL A 195 5.62 -5.99 3.06
CA VAL A 195 5.45 -5.76 1.63
C VAL A 195 3.96 -5.64 1.34
N ILE A 196 3.58 -4.75 0.41
CA ILE A 196 2.24 -4.67 -0.17
C ILE A 196 2.36 -4.85 -1.69
N LEU A 197 1.58 -5.77 -2.25
CA LEU A 197 1.60 -6.13 -3.67
C LEU A 197 0.57 -5.29 -4.46
N PHE A 198 1.03 -4.64 -5.53
CA PHE A 198 0.25 -3.80 -6.42
C PHE A 198 0.17 -4.42 -7.83
N ARG A 199 -0.96 -4.97 -8.26
CA ARG A 199 -2.25 -5.08 -7.55
C ARG A 199 -3.03 -6.33 -7.96
N TYR A 200 -4.02 -6.69 -7.14
CA TYR A 200 -4.85 -7.87 -7.34
C TYR A 200 -5.56 -7.81 -8.70
N GLY A 201 -5.69 -8.96 -9.37
CA GLY A 201 -6.25 -9.07 -10.71
C GLY A 201 -5.25 -8.79 -11.85
N LEU A 202 -4.05 -8.26 -11.55
CA LEU A 202 -2.94 -8.11 -12.49
C LEU A 202 -1.68 -8.82 -11.95
N SER A 203 -1.86 -10.04 -11.46
CA SER A 203 -0.83 -10.80 -10.77
C SER A 203 -1.05 -12.29 -10.94
N ASN A 204 0.05 -13.04 -10.99
CA ASN A 204 0.06 -14.51 -10.90
C ASN A 204 0.44 -15.00 -9.49
N PHE A 205 0.48 -14.09 -8.50
CA PHE A 205 0.85 -14.41 -7.13
C PHE A 205 -0.39 -14.86 -6.35
N ASN A 206 -0.47 -16.17 -6.07
CA ASN A 206 -1.66 -16.88 -5.58
C ASN A 206 -1.40 -17.71 -4.33
#